data_AF-A0A966UXI6-F1
#
_entry.id   AF-A0A966UXI6-F1
#
_cell.length_a   1.000
_cell.length_b   1.000
_cell.length_c   1.000
_cell.angle_alpha   90.00
_cell.angle_beta   90.00
_cell.angle_gamma   90.00
#
_symmetry.space_group_name_H-M   'P 1'
#
loop_
_entity.id
_entity.type
_entity.pdbx_description
1 polymer ?
#
loop_
_entity_poly.entity_id
_entity_poly.type
_entity_poly.pdbx_seq_one_letter_code
_entity_poly.pdbx_strand_id
1 'polypeptide(L)'
;LEITCPGPEAALALVGAARRLSITAKAREVRGVDRVVIRDGDAIGVLLTRLGAHESVLAWEERRMRREVRATANRLANFDDANLRRSARAAVAASARVQRAMEILGADIPDHLREAGQLRITHGQASLEELGSLSNPPMTKDAIAGRIRRLLAMADKRAHDLGIPDTEAGLSPDLLN
;
A
#
# COMPACT_ATOMS: atom_id res chain seq x y z
N LEU A 1 21.16 -21.00 -4.80
CA LEU A 1 22.36 -21.77 -5.21
C LEU A 1 21.90 -23.13 -5.70
N GLU A 2 22.51 -23.64 -6.76
CA GLU A 2 22.20 -24.95 -7.31
C GLU A 2 23.49 -25.71 -7.64
N ILE A 3 23.49 -27.01 -7.37
CA ILE A 3 24.60 -27.92 -7.67
C ILE A 3 24.05 -29.05 -8.54
N THR A 4 24.55 -29.16 -9.77
CA THR A 4 24.25 -30.28 -10.67
C THR A 4 24.96 -31.53 -10.16
N CYS A 5 24.26 -32.65 -10.09
CA CYS A 5 24.77 -33.92 -9.59
C CYS A 5 24.79 -34.96 -10.72
N PRO A 6 25.74 -35.92 -10.69
CA PRO A 6 25.84 -36.98 -11.69
C PRO A 6 24.74 -38.06 -11.55
N GLY A 7 24.01 -38.07 -10.44
CA GLY A 7 22.91 -39.01 -10.17
C GLY A 7 22.25 -38.76 -8.81
N PRO A 8 21.17 -39.49 -8.49
CA PRO A 8 20.35 -39.26 -7.32
C PRO A 8 21.09 -39.59 -6.01
N GLU A 9 21.99 -40.57 -6.01
CA GLU A 9 22.79 -40.95 -4.84
C GLU A 9 23.72 -39.81 -4.42
N ALA A 10 24.38 -39.18 -5.39
CA ALA A 10 25.23 -38.02 -5.15
C ALA A 10 24.43 -36.82 -4.62
N ALA A 11 23.24 -36.58 -5.18
CA ALA A 11 22.36 -35.52 -4.70
C ALA A 11 21.91 -35.76 -3.25
N LEU A 12 21.53 -36.98 -2.89
CA LEU A 12 21.16 -37.35 -1.52
C LEU A 12 22.34 -37.22 -0.55
N ALA A 13 23.54 -37.67 -0.95
CA ALA A 13 24.75 -37.52 -0.15
C ALA A 13 25.08 -36.05 0.13
N LEU A 14 24.95 -35.18 -0.88
CA LEU A 14 25.16 -33.73 -0.76
C LEU A 14 24.12 -33.07 0.15
N VAL A 15 22.86 -33.47 0.09
CA VAL A 15 21.83 -33.01 1.04
C VAL A 15 22.19 -33.43 2.46
N GLY A 16 22.65 -34.67 2.66
CA GLY A 16 23.13 -35.15 3.95
C GLY A 16 24.33 -34.36 4.48
N ALA A 17 25.28 -34.01 3.61
CA ALA A 17 26.42 -33.15 3.96
C ALA A 17 26.00 -31.73 4.35
N ALA A 18 25.09 -31.12 3.58
CA ALA A 18 24.54 -29.80 3.90
C ALA A 18 23.85 -29.78 5.27
N ARG A 19 23.09 -30.83 5.62
CA ARG A 19 22.45 -30.96 6.94
C ARG A 19 23.47 -30.98 8.10
N ARG A 20 24.63 -31.62 7.93
CA ARG A 20 25.70 -31.61 8.94
C ARG A 20 26.29 -30.22 9.17
N LEU A 21 26.15 -29.32 8.20
CA LEU A 21 26.53 -27.91 8.30
C LEU A 21 25.36 -27.02 8.73
N SER A 22 24.25 -27.61 9.20
CA SER A 22 23.01 -26.91 9.55
C SER A 22 22.37 -26.13 8.39
N ILE A 23 22.57 -26.59 7.15
CA ILE A 23 22.06 -25.95 5.94
C ILE A 23 20.94 -26.81 5.34
N THR A 24 19.77 -26.20 5.14
CA THR A 24 18.63 -26.87 4.52
C THR A 24 18.76 -26.85 2.99
N ALA A 25 19.12 -28.01 2.42
CA ALA A 25 19.16 -28.24 0.98
C ALA A 25 18.08 -29.24 0.54
N LYS A 26 17.64 -29.15 -0.72
CA LYS A 26 16.66 -30.08 -1.32
C LYS A 26 17.20 -30.66 -2.62
N ALA A 27 17.20 -31.99 -2.72
CA ALA A 27 17.42 -32.68 -3.99
C ALA A 27 16.16 -32.55 -4.86
N ARG A 28 16.34 -32.35 -6.16
CA ARG A 28 15.28 -32.31 -7.18
C ARG A 28 15.84 -32.80 -8.51
N GLU A 29 15.02 -33.48 -9.28
CA GLU A 29 15.32 -33.77 -10.68
C GLU A 29 14.70 -32.69 -11.56
N VAL A 30 15.47 -32.16 -12.52
CA VAL A 30 14.99 -31.21 -13.51
C VAL A 30 15.47 -31.65 -14.89
N ARG A 31 14.53 -32.07 -15.75
CA ARG A 31 14.79 -32.55 -17.12
C ARG A 31 15.80 -33.71 -17.17
N GLY A 32 15.64 -34.72 -16.31
CA GLY A 32 16.55 -35.87 -16.27
C GLY A 32 17.90 -35.58 -15.61
N VAL A 33 18.07 -34.42 -14.95
CA VAL A 33 19.31 -34.04 -14.26
C VAL A 33 19.03 -33.81 -12.79
N ASP A 34 19.72 -34.57 -11.94
CA ASP A 34 19.67 -34.40 -10.49
C ASP A 34 20.39 -33.14 -10.04
N ARG A 35 19.75 -32.39 -9.14
CA ARG A 35 20.21 -31.09 -8.65
C ARG A 35 19.98 -30.98 -7.16
N VAL A 36 20.90 -30.32 -6.46
CA VAL A 36 20.70 -29.89 -5.07
C VAL A 36 20.53 -28.39 -5.04
N VAL A 37 19.41 -27.94 -4.49
CA VAL A 37 19.03 -26.53 -4.46
C VAL A 37 18.97 -26.02 -3.03
N ILE A 38 19.58 -24.86 -2.80
CA ILE A 38 19.42 -24.04 -1.61
C ILE A 38 18.78 -22.73 -2.06
N ARG A 39 17.61 -22.43 -1.49
CA ARG A 39 16.82 -21.24 -1.84
C ARG A 39 16.94 -20.12 -0.83
N ASP A 40 17.13 -20.48 0.43
CA ASP A 40 17.26 -19.52 1.51
C ASP A 40 18.56 -18.73 1.37
N GLY A 41 18.47 -17.41 1.40
CA GLY A 41 19.61 -16.55 1.11
C GLY A 41 20.67 -16.57 2.19
N ASP A 42 20.26 -16.74 3.45
CA ASP A 42 21.16 -16.79 4.60
C ASP A 42 21.92 -18.11 4.57
N ALA A 43 21.21 -19.20 4.30
CA ALA A 43 21.79 -20.52 4.15
C ALA A 43 22.84 -20.58 3.00
N ILE A 44 22.64 -19.82 1.92
CA ILE A 44 23.65 -19.70 0.84
C ILE A 44 24.90 -18.97 1.34
N GLY A 45 24.75 -17.84 2.05
CA GLY A 45 25.88 -17.10 2.62
C GLY A 45 26.66 -17.92 3.64
N VAL A 46 25.95 -18.61 4.55
CA VAL A 46 26.54 -19.54 5.53
C VAL A 46 27.28 -20.67 4.82
N LEU A 47 26.71 -21.29 3.79
CA LEU A 47 27.38 -22.35 3.04
C LEU A 47 28.69 -21.85 2.41
N LEU A 48 28.63 -20.74 1.68
CA LEU A 48 29.81 -20.17 1.02
C LEU A 48 30.91 -19.81 2.03
N THR A 49 30.52 -19.33 3.21
CA THR A 49 31.44 -19.03 4.32
C THR A 49 32.10 -20.31 4.85
N ARG A 50 31.32 -21.38 5.09
CA ARG A 50 31.83 -22.68 5.55
C ARG A 50 32.75 -23.36 4.53
N LEU A 51 32.55 -23.09 3.24
CA LEU A 51 33.40 -23.57 2.16
C LEU A 51 34.69 -22.73 1.97
N GLY A 52 34.85 -21.62 2.70
CA GLY A 52 36.00 -20.71 2.54
C GLY A 52 35.98 -19.89 1.25
N ALA A 53 34.82 -19.79 0.58
CA ALA A 53 34.66 -19.11 -0.70
C ALA A 53 34.50 -17.58 -0.52
N HIS A 54 35.50 -16.91 0.06
CA HIS A 54 35.41 -15.52 0.53
C HIS A 54 34.96 -14.51 -0.54
N GLU A 55 35.51 -14.56 -1.76
CA GLU A 55 35.09 -13.69 -2.86
C GLU A 55 33.62 -13.92 -3.25
N SER A 56 33.19 -15.18 -3.22
CA SER A 56 31.79 -15.54 -3.52
C SER A 56 30.84 -15.07 -2.43
N VAL A 57 31.25 -15.09 -1.16
CA VAL A 57 30.47 -14.53 -0.04
C VAL A 57 30.27 -13.03 -0.24
N LEU A 58 31.33 -12.26 -0.49
CA LEU A 58 31.23 -10.82 -0.69
C LEU A 58 30.30 -10.47 -1.87
N ALA A 59 30.48 -11.15 -3.00
CA ALA A 59 29.64 -10.93 -4.17
C ALA A 59 28.20 -11.42 -3.96
N TRP A 60 27.96 -12.38 -3.08
CA TRP A 60 26.62 -12.83 -2.69
C TRP A 60 25.91 -11.78 -1.83
N GLU A 61 26.56 -11.32 -0.77
CA GLU A 61 26.02 -10.33 0.17
C GLU A 61 25.74 -8.99 -0.53
N GLU A 62 26.64 -8.52 -1.39
CA GLU A 62 26.43 -7.27 -2.14
C GLU A 62 25.17 -7.34 -3.02
N ARG A 63 25.00 -8.45 -3.77
CA ARG A 63 23.82 -8.66 -4.63
C ARG A 63 22.55 -8.81 -3.80
N ARG A 64 22.65 -9.44 -2.64
CA ARG A 64 21.53 -9.65 -1.72
C ARG A 64 21.04 -8.33 -1.13
N MET A 65 21.95 -7.54 -0.56
CA MET A 65 21.66 -6.21 -0.03
C MET A 65 21.04 -5.32 -1.12
N ARG A 66 21.59 -5.33 -2.34
CA ARG A 66 21.04 -4.56 -3.46
C ARG A 66 19.60 -4.96 -3.81
N ARG A 67 19.28 -6.26 -3.77
CA ARG A 67 17.91 -6.75 -4.01
C ARG A 67 16.97 -6.34 -2.89
N GLU A 68 17.42 -6.39 -1.64
CA GLU A 68 16.63 -5.99 -0.48
C GLU A 68 16.30 -4.50 -0.51
N VAL A 69 17.30 -3.64 -0.74
CA VAL A 69 17.12 -2.20 -0.90
C VAL A 69 16.11 -1.90 -2.02
N ARG A 70 16.25 -2.54 -3.19
CA ARG A 70 15.31 -2.38 -4.31
C ARG A 70 13.91 -2.87 -3.97
N ALA A 71 13.79 -4.01 -3.30
CA ALA A 71 12.50 -4.56 -2.92
C ALA A 71 11.76 -3.65 -1.93
N THR A 72 12.48 -3.06 -0.97
CA THR A 72 11.94 -2.08 -0.02
C THR A 72 11.54 -0.79 -0.73
N ALA A 73 12.41 -0.25 -1.61
CA ALA A 73 12.10 0.95 -2.39
C ALA A 73 10.87 0.76 -3.28
N ASN A 74 10.76 -0.37 -3.98
CA ASN A 74 9.61 -0.68 -4.82
C ASN A 74 8.33 -0.85 -4.00
N ARG A 75 8.41 -1.49 -2.82
CA ARG A 75 7.26 -1.61 -1.91
C ARG A 75 6.79 -0.23 -1.44
N LEU A 76 7.71 0.65 -1.06
CA LEU A 76 7.40 2.02 -0.63
C LEU A 76 6.78 2.83 -1.78
N ALA A 77 7.39 2.84 -2.96
CA ALA A 77 6.88 3.56 -4.12
C ALA A 77 5.47 3.09 -4.53
N ASN A 78 5.22 1.77 -4.52
CA ASN A 78 3.89 1.22 -4.81
C ASN A 78 2.86 1.61 -3.75
N PHE A 79 3.28 1.65 -2.47
CA PHE A 79 2.41 2.07 -1.37
C PHE A 79 2.04 3.56 -1.49
N ASP A 80 3.01 4.41 -1.83
CA ASP A 80 2.79 5.84 -2.01
C ASP A 80 1.88 6.14 -3.21
N ASP A 81 2.09 5.48 -4.36
CA ASP A 81 1.20 5.61 -5.54
C ASP A 81 -0.23 5.16 -5.21
N ALA A 82 -0.38 4.01 -4.53
CA ALA A 82 -1.70 3.51 -4.14
C ALA A 82 -2.42 4.46 -3.16
N ASN A 83 -1.70 5.00 -2.17
CA ASN A 83 -2.27 5.95 -1.21
C ASN A 83 -2.63 7.28 -1.86
N LEU A 84 -1.79 7.80 -2.75
CA LEU A 84 -2.05 9.04 -3.48
C LEU A 84 -3.31 8.91 -4.33
N ARG A 85 -3.44 7.82 -5.09
CA ARG A 85 -4.63 7.54 -5.92
C ARG A 85 -5.89 7.41 -5.09
N ARG A 86 -5.85 6.64 -4.00
CA ARG A 86 -6.99 6.47 -3.08
C ARG A 86 -7.42 7.81 -2.49
N SER A 87 -6.46 8.59 -2.00
CA SER A 87 -6.72 9.88 -1.36
C SER A 87 -7.28 10.90 -2.36
N ALA A 88 -6.76 10.93 -3.59
CA ALA A 88 -7.27 11.79 -4.65
C ALA A 88 -8.72 11.47 -5.03
N ARG A 89 -9.05 10.18 -5.21
CA ARG A 89 -10.44 9.75 -5.48
C ARG A 89 -11.38 10.13 -4.35
N ALA A 90 -10.98 9.87 -3.11
CA ALA A 90 -11.76 10.22 -1.93
C ALA A 90 -11.99 11.74 -1.83
N ALA A 91 -10.99 12.56 -2.16
CA ALA A 91 -11.13 14.02 -2.18
C ALA A 91 -12.14 14.50 -3.24
N VAL A 92 -12.07 13.95 -4.46
CA VAL A 92 -13.02 14.23 -5.55
C VAL A 92 -14.43 13.80 -5.19
N ALA A 93 -14.61 12.58 -4.68
CA ALA A 93 -15.90 12.07 -4.23
C ALA A 93 -16.48 12.94 -3.11
N ALA A 94 -15.68 13.29 -2.11
CA ALA A 94 -16.10 14.17 -1.03
C ALA A 94 -16.51 15.56 -1.54
N SER A 95 -15.80 16.11 -2.53
CA SER A 95 -16.14 17.40 -3.14
C SER A 95 -17.51 17.37 -3.83
N ALA A 96 -17.78 16.34 -4.63
CA ALA A 96 -19.07 16.16 -5.29
C ALA A 96 -20.22 15.95 -4.29
N ARG A 97 -20.00 15.13 -3.24
CA ARG A 97 -20.99 14.94 -2.16
C ARG A 97 -21.29 16.24 -1.41
N VAL A 98 -20.25 17.02 -1.11
CA VAL A 98 -20.40 18.31 -0.43
C VAL A 98 -21.17 19.29 -1.31
N GLN A 99 -20.87 19.36 -2.62
CA GLN A 99 -21.65 20.16 -3.56
C GLN A 99 -23.14 19.82 -3.48
N ARG A 100 -23.47 18.52 -3.52
CA ARG A 100 -24.84 18.04 -3.38
C ARG A 100 -25.45 18.36 -2.02
N ALA A 101 -24.69 18.23 -0.93
CA ALA A 101 -25.14 18.58 0.42
C ALA A 101 -25.52 20.06 0.54
N MET A 102 -24.74 20.95 -0.11
CA MET A 102 -25.01 22.38 -0.12
C MET A 102 -26.31 22.71 -0.86
N GLU A 103 -26.64 21.98 -1.93
CA GLU A 103 -27.92 22.10 -2.65
C GLU A 103 -29.11 21.62 -1.82
N ILE A 104 -28.97 20.49 -1.13
CA ILE A 104 -30.06 19.90 -0.32
C ILE A 104 -30.41 20.77 0.88
N LEU A 105 -29.40 21.31 1.57
CA LEU A 105 -29.58 22.05 2.80
C LEU A 105 -29.76 23.57 2.58
N GLY A 106 -29.15 24.14 1.54
CA GLY A 106 -29.31 25.54 1.17
C GLY A 106 -29.04 26.54 2.31
N ALA A 107 -30.09 27.23 2.77
CA ALA A 107 -30.01 28.22 3.84
C ALA A 107 -29.89 27.60 5.24
N ASP A 108 -30.30 26.34 5.41
CA ASP A 108 -30.36 25.67 6.73
C ASP A 108 -28.98 25.20 7.24
N ILE A 109 -27.92 25.39 6.46
CA ILE A 109 -26.56 24.98 6.81
C ILE A 109 -25.97 25.93 7.87
N PRO A 110 -25.53 25.43 9.03
CA PRO A 110 -24.78 26.22 10.00
C PRO A 110 -23.48 26.78 9.40
N ASP A 111 -23.14 28.03 9.73
CA ASP A 111 -22.02 28.76 9.11
C ASP A 111 -20.69 27.98 9.15
N HIS A 112 -20.34 27.41 10.30
CA HIS A 112 -19.10 26.64 10.47
C HIS A 112 -19.03 25.36 9.60
N LEU A 113 -20.18 24.82 9.17
CA LEU A 113 -20.25 23.70 8.22
C LEU A 113 -20.26 24.20 6.78
N ARG A 114 -20.94 25.33 6.51
CA ARG A 114 -20.97 26.02 5.21
C ARG A 114 -19.56 26.40 4.77
N GLU A 115 -18.77 27.01 5.67
CA GLU A 115 -17.36 27.36 5.42
C GLU A 115 -16.52 26.14 5.04
N ALA A 116 -16.66 25.04 5.80
CA ALA A 116 -15.93 23.80 5.53
C ALA A 116 -16.34 23.17 4.19
N GLY A 117 -17.65 23.22 3.87
CA GLY A 117 -18.18 22.77 2.61
C GLY A 117 -17.64 23.59 1.44
N GLN A 118 -17.66 24.91 1.57
CA GLN A 118 -17.14 25.82 0.54
C GLN A 118 -15.64 25.60 0.30
N LEU A 119 -14.84 25.43 1.36
CA LEU A 119 -13.42 25.09 1.22
C LEU A 119 -13.20 23.79 0.44
N ARG A 120 -14.00 22.75 0.71
CA ARG A 120 -13.92 21.47 0.00
C ARG A 120 -14.39 21.54 -1.45
N ILE A 121 -15.33 22.43 -1.79
CA ILE A 121 -15.75 22.67 -3.18
C ILE A 121 -14.65 23.45 -3.92
N THR A 122 -14.20 24.57 -3.35
CA THR A 122 -13.18 25.43 -3.96
C THR A 122 -11.85 24.71 -4.16
N HIS A 123 -11.47 23.83 -3.22
CA HIS A 123 -10.22 23.06 -3.26
C HIS A 123 -10.50 21.56 -3.30
N GLY A 124 -11.28 21.10 -4.29
CA GLY A 124 -11.73 19.71 -4.42
C GLY A 124 -10.63 18.65 -4.42
N GLN A 125 -9.42 18.99 -4.89
CA GLN A 125 -8.26 18.08 -4.94
C GLN A 125 -7.36 18.17 -3.71
N ALA A 126 -7.55 19.16 -2.83
CA ALA A 126 -6.70 19.34 -1.67
C ALA A 126 -6.94 18.24 -0.62
N SER A 127 -5.87 17.83 0.04
CA SER A 127 -5.93 16.98 1.22
C SER A 127 -6.70 17.67 2.36
N LEU A 128 -7.19 16.89 3.32
CA LEU A 128 -7.83 17.44 4.52
C LEU A 128 -6.88 18.32 5.34
N GLU A 129 -5.58 18.05 5.30
CA GLU A 129 -4.57 18.83 6.00
C GLU A 129 -4.37 20.22 5.35
N GLU A 130 -4.32 20.26 4.02
CA GLU A 130 -4.29 21.51 3.26
C GLU A 130 -5.58 22.32 3.47
N LEU A 131 -6.76 21.68 3.46
CA LEU A 131 -8.01 22.38 3.77
C LEU A 131 -8.02 22.97 5.19
N GLY A 132 -7.48 22.25 6.16
CA GLY A 132 -7.37 22.72 7.53
C GLY A 132 -6.43 23.93 7.64
N SER A 133 -5.37 23.96 6.85
CA SER A 133 -4.43 25.09 6.79
C SER A 133 -5.02 26.32 6.08
N LEU A 134 -5.87 26.09 5.08
CA LEU A 134 -6.56 27.15 4.31
C LEU A 134 -7.73 27.78 5.06
N SER A 135 -8.22 27.15 6.14
CA SER A 135 -9.34 27.70 6.90
C SER A 135 -8.90 28.89 7.75
N ASN A 136 -9.83 29.79 8.04
CA ASN A 136 -9.60 30.91 8.94
C ASN A 136 -10.66 30.92 10.06
N PRO A 137 -10.29 30.64 11.32
CA PRO A 137 -8.95 30.29 11.80
C PRO A 137 -8.47 28.93 11.25
N PRO A 138 -7.14 28.69 11.18
CA PRO A 138 -6.59 27.40 10.80
C PRO A 138 -7.10 26.29 11.72
N MET A 139 -7.41 25.13 11.16
CA MET A 139 -7.93 23.99 11.89
C MET A 139 -7.14 22.73 11.58
N THR A 140 -7.20 21.76 12.51
CA THR A 140 -6.57 20.46 12.28
C THR A 140 -7.32 19.68 11.21
N LYS A 141 -6.61 18.73 10.58
CA LYS A 141 -7.18 17.75 9.64
C LYS A 141 -8.47 17.11 10.16
N ASP A 142 -8.50 16.73 11.43
CA ASP A 142 -9.65 16.04 12.04
C ASP A 142 -10.83 17.00 12.29
N ALA A 143 -10.55 18.26 12.61
CA ALA A 143 -11.58 19.28 12.78
C ALA A 143 -12.32 19.56 11.47
N ILE A 144 -11.59 19.77 10.36
CA ILE A 144 -12.21 19.97 9.03
C ILE A 144 -12.92 18.70 8.56
N ALA A 145 -12.33 17.53 8.74
CA ALA A 145 -12.95 16.25 8.40
C ALA A 145 -14.24 16.01 9.19
N GLY A 146 -14.25 16.37 10.47
CA GLY A 146 -15.44 16.31 11.33
C GLY A 146 -16.55 17.24 10.86
N ARG A 147 -16.21 18.46 10.44
CA ARG A 147 -17.19 19.42 9.87
C ARG A 147 -17.78 18.89 8.56
N ILE A 148 -16.95 18.43 7.63
CA ILE A 148 -17.43 17.86 6.36
C ILE A 148 -18.34 16.65 6.62
N ARG A 149 -17.97 15.72 7.51
CA ARG A 149 -18.84 14.56 7.84
C ARG A 149 -20.18 14.98 8.42
N ARG A 150 -20.22 15.98 9.31
CA ARG A 150 -21.47 16.48 9.88
C ARG A 150 -22.36 17.15 8.83
N LEU A 151 -21.76 17.89 7.89
CA LEU A 151 -22.49 18.49 6.76
C LEU A 151 -23.17 17.42 5.91
N LEU A 152 -22.42 16.37 5.53
CA LEU A 152 -22.95 15.26 4.75
C LEU A 152 -24.07 14.52 5.50
N ALA A 153 -23.85 14.17 6.76
CA ALA A 153 -24.87 13.49 7.57
C ALA A 153 -26.16 14.30 7.73
N MET A 154 -26.04 15.63 7.87
CA MET A 154 -27.19 16.53 7.91
C MET A 154 -27.95 16.55 6.58
N ALA A 155 -27.23 16.58 5.47
CA ALA A 155 -27.83 16.56 4.13
C ALA A 155 -28.49 15.22 3.81
N ASP A 156 -27.84 14.10 4.13
CA ASP A 156 -28.39 12.76 3.90
C ASP A 156 -29.67 12.54 4.73
N LYS A 157 -29.70 13.02 5.98
CA LYS A 157 -30.91 13.02 6.80
C LYS A 157 -32.03 13.85 6.17
N ARG A 158 -31.71 15.07 5.71
CA ARG A 158 -32.68 15.96 5.07
C ARG A 158 -33.21 15.36 3.76
N ALA A 159 -32.36 14.71 2.97
CA ALA A 159 -32.73 14.05 1.74
C ALA A 159 -33.72 12.90 2.00
N HIS A 160 -33.43 12.07 3.00
CA HIS A 160 -34.33 11.01 3.46
C HIS A 160 -35.69 11.56 3.89
N ASP A 161 -35.72 12.61 4.73
CA ASP A 161 -36.96 13.22 5.21
C ASP A 161 -37.80 13.83 4.07
N LEU A 162 -37.16 14.28 2.99
CA LEU A 162 -37.80 14.82 1.79
C LEU A 162 -38.12 13.75 0.71
N GLY A 163 -37.68 12.50 0.90
CA GLY A 163 -37.82 11.43 -0.09
C GLY A 163 -37.05 11.66 -1.39
N ILE A 164 -35.96 12.44 -1.35
CA ILE A 164 -35.09 12.70 -2.51
C ILE A 164 -33.79 11.89 -2.41
N PRO A 165 -33.06 11.69 -3.52
CA PRO A 165 -31.77 11.02 -3.49
C PRO A 165 -30.74 11.75 -2.61
N ASP A 166 -29.94 10.96 -1.89
CA ASP A 166 -28.92 11.42 -0.93
C ASP A 166 -27.68 12.04 -1.60
N THR A 167 -26.63 12.30 -0.80
CA THR A 167 -25.39 12.89 -1.32
C THR A 167 -24.57 11.96 -2.21
N GLU A 168 -24.81 10.64 -2.18
CA GLU A 168 -24.06 9.64 -2.95
C GLU A 168 -24.69 9.33 -4.31
N ALA A 169 -25.98 9.63 -4.49
CA ALA A 169 -26.76 9.29 -5.68
C ALA A 169 -26.19 9.79 -7.04
N GLY A 170 -25.31 10.79 -7.04
CA GLY A 170 -24.66 11.32 -8.25
C GLY A 170 -23.22 10.83 -8.50
N LEU A 171 -22.68 9.97 -7.62
CA LEU A 171 -21.31 9.49 -7.76
C LEU A 171 -21.22 8.29 -8.70
N SER A 172 -20.26 8.33 -9.63
CA SER A 172 -19.91 7.15 -10.42
C SER A 172 -19.39 6.02 -9.51
N PRO A 173 -19.67 4.73 -9.80
CA PRO A 173 -19.20 3.60 -9.00
C PRO A 173 -17.68 3.58 -8.72
N ASP A 174 -16.89 4.13 -9.65
CA ASP A 174 -15.43 4.20 -9.55
C ASP A 174 -14.92 5.18 -8.47
N LEU A 175 -15.78 6.06 -7.98
CA LEU A 175 -15.49 7.04 -6.93
C LEU A 175 -15.95 6.59 -5.54
N LEU A 176 -16.75 5.51 -5.47
CA LEU A 176 -17.26 4.93 -4.23
C LEU A 176 -16.34 3.81 -3.67
N ASN A 177 -15.36 3.36 -4.46
CA ASN A 177 -14.45 2.23 -4.15
C ASN A 177 -12.97 2.64 -4.00
#